data_AF-A0A0R3QZ11-F1
#
_entry.id   AF-A0A0R3QZ11-F1
#
_cell.length_a   1.000
_cell.length_b   1.000
_cell.length_c   1.000
_cell.angle_alpha   90.00
_cell.angle_beta   90.00
_cell.angle_gamma   90.00
#
_symmetry.space_group_name_H-M   'P 1'
#
loop_
_entity.id
_entity.type
_entity.pdbx_description
1 polymer ?
#
loop_
_entity_poly.entity_id
_entity_poly.type
_entity_poly.pdbx_seq_one_letter_code
_entity_poly.pdbx_strand_id
1 'polypeptide(L)'
;MRKAIVVTDGERILGLGDLGAYGMGIPIGKLSLYVAFGGVQPKWCLPIVLDCGTDSEINPFYTGLRQKRVRGAQYDLLIDNFMKACVKRFGQKTLIQFEDFANTNAGRLLAKYRNEYATFNDDIQGTADMCVLQMQREGTSEKDACKRIFLINSKGLITVNSPVVKSEHQKYAKEMAHMKDLLEIIEKVRPTGIIGVSTVHGAFSEQIIRKMVEINERPIIFALSNPTSKSECTAEEAIQYTKGKALFASGSPFPDVNYDGKCYKPGQGNNSYIFPGIGLGVVLFEVRHIDEEIFLIAAREVASSVTEEDISFGCIYPSLCKIREISVAIALEIGKYSYKHGIAGLYPQPENMEQYIRSQIYSVNYDELIYKQYNWPVEDTIKSIPVLPAKENNS
;
A
#
# COMPACT_ATOMS: atom_id res chain seq x y z
N MET A 1 15.46 0.80 18.10
CA MET A 1 14.48 -0.30 18.14
C MET A 1 13.80 -0.38 16.78
N ARG A 2 13.48 -1.57 16.26
CA ARG A 2 12.76 -1.71 14.99
C ARG A 2 11.31 -1.24 15.19
N LYS A 3 10.73 -0.56 14.20
CA LYS A 3 9.34 -0.07 14.24
C LYS A 3 8.50 -0.50 13.05
N ALA A 4 9.13 -0.88 11.93
CA ALA A 4 8.44 -1.35 10.73
C ALA A 4 9.06 -2.66 10.24
N ILE A 5 8.21 -3.67 10.11
CA ILE A 5 8.54 -4.99 9.59
C ILE A 5 7.72 -5.22 8.33
N VAL A 6 8.37 -5.66 7.26
CA VAL A 6 7.69 -6.24 6.10
C VAL A 6 8.05 -7.72 6.09
N VAL A 7 7.03 -8.57 6.03
CA VAL A 7 7.18 -10.02 6.07
C VAL A 7 6.51 -10.65 4.86
N THR A 8 7.14 -11.69 4.32
CA THR A 8 6.56 -12.57 3.28
C THR A 8 6.89 -14.03 3.60
N ASP A 9 6.09 -14.98 3.11
CA ASP A 9 6.47 -16.39 3.03
C ASP A 9 6.90 -16.82 1.60
N GLY A 10 6.96 -15.86 0.67
CA GLY A 10 7.43 -16.04 -0.70
C GLY A 10 6.52 -16.91 -1.56
N GLU A 11 5.28 -17.20 -1.15
CA GLU A 11 4.39 -18.12 -1.85
C GLU A 11 3.76 -17.53 -3.11
N ARG A 12 3.53 -16.21 -3.13
CA ARG A 12 2.83 -15.55 -4.22
C ARG A 12 3.50 -14.23 -4.58
N ILE A 13 4.78 -14.29 -4.95
CA ILE A 13 5.47 -13.12 -5.48
C ILE A 13 4.76 -12.65 -6.75
N LEU A 14 4.34 -11.38 -6.78
CA LEU A 14 3.49 -10.85 -7.85
C LEU A 14 4.07 -11.12 -9.25
N GLY A 15 3.30 -11.86 -10.07
CA GLY A 15 3.68 -12.22 -11.44
C GLY A 15 4.70 -13.36 -11.58
N LEU A 16 5.29 -13.85 -10.49
CA LEU A 16 6.31 -14.91 -10.48
C LEU A 16 5.89 -16.18 -9.73
N GLY A 17 4.94 -16.08 -8.79
CA GLY A 17 4.45 -17.21 -8.01
C GLY A 17 5.35 -17.55 -6.82
N ASP A 18 5.50 -18.84 -6.53
CA ASP A 18 6.21 -19.32 -5.36
C ASP A 18 7.73 -19.31 -5.59
N LEU A 19 8.43 -18.42 -4.89
CA LEU A 19 9.89 -18.31 -4.91
C LEU A 19 10.54 -18.75 -3.58
N GLY A 20 9.73 -19.20 -2.60
CA GLY A 20 10.21 -19.62 -1.28
C GLY A 20 11.15 -18.59 -0.63
N ALA A 21 12.31 -19.04 -0.19
CA ALA A 21 13.33 -18.20 0.44
C ALA A 21 13.86 -17.06 -0.47
N TYR A 22 13.79 -17.23 -1.79
CA TYR A 22 14.21 -16.18 -2.74
C TYR A 22 13.25 -14.98 -2.77
N GLY A 23 12.07 -15.08 -2.12
CA GLY A 23 11.17 -13.96 -1.89
C GLY A 23 11.74 -12.82 -1.03
N MET A 24 12.91 -12.98 -0.39
CA MET A 24 13.52 -11.96 0.49
C MET A 24 13.74 -10.61 -0.18
N GLY A 25 13.93 -10.58 -1.50
CA GLY A 25 14.06 -9.34 -2.25
C GLY A 25 12.84 -8.42 -2.12
N ILE A 26 11.65 -8.98 -1.89
CA ILE A 26 10.39 -8.22 -1.80
C ILE A 26 10.33 -7.37 -0.53
N PRO A 27 10.47 -7.92 0.70
CA PRO A 27 10.57 -7.12 1.91
C PRO A 27 11.69 -6.06 1.87
N ILE A 28 12.85 -6.40 1.29
CA ILE A 28 13.97 -5.47 1.13
C ILE A 28 13.56 -4.29 0.23
N GLY A 29 12.97 -4.58 -0.94
CA GLY A 29 12.49 -3.57 -1.88
C GLY A 29 11.41 -2.67 -1.27
N LYS A 30 10.38 -3.28 -0.66
CA LYS A 30 9.30 -2.54 0.02
C LYS A 30 9.85 -1.60 1.10
N LEU A 31 10.72 -2.09 1.98
CA LEU A 31 11.31 -1.24 3.02
C LEU A 31 12.26 -0.17 2.47
N SER A 32 12.88 -0.41 1.32
CA SER A 32 13.65 0.64 0.63
C SER A 32 12.74 1.77 0.16
N LEU A 33 11.52 1.46 -0.29
CA LEU A 33 10.50 2.45 -0.67
C LEU A 33 9.87 3.13 0.56
N TYR A 34 9.70 2.45 1.70
CA TYR A 34 9.35 3.08 2.97
C TYR A 34 10.32 4.22 3.32
N VAL A 35 11.62 4.00 3.11
CA VAL A 35 12.65 5.01 3.36
C VAL A 35 12.65 6.08 2.27
N ALA A 36 12.73 5.68 1.00
CA ALA A 36 12.88 6.61 -0.12
C ALA A 36 11.65 7.49 -0.35
N PHE A 37 10.45 6.91 -0.26
CA PHE A 37 9.19 7.58 -0.54
C PHE A 37 8.48 8.05 0.72
N GLY A 38 8.56 7.29 1.82
CA GLY A 38 7.92 7.66 3.09
C GLY A 38 8.82 8.48 4.02
N GLY A 39 10.14 8.49 3.79
CA GLY A 39 11.07 9.09 4.76
C GLY A 39 11.16 8.30 6.07
N VAL A 40 10.75 7.04 6.11
CA VAL A 40 10.90 6.19 7.30
C VAL A 40 12.39 5.98 7.59
N GLN A 41 12.78 5.94 8.86
CA GLN A 41 14.19 5.75 9.22
C GLN A 41 14.64 4.32 8.89
N PRO A 42 15.75 4.12 8.14
CA PRO A 42 16.20 2.78 7.75
C PRO A 42 16.56 1.91 8.96
N LYS A 43 17.02 2.50 10.07
CA LYS A 43 17.28 1.80 11.34
C LYS A 43 16.02 1.23 12.02
N TRP A 44 14.83 1.66 11.62
CA TRP A 44 13.55 1.13 12.11
C TRP A 44 13.05 -0.05 11.29
N CYS A 45 13.51 -0.20 10.05
CA CYS A 45 13.07 -1.20 9.10
C CYS A 45 13.68 -2.58 9.38
N LEU A 46 12.91 -3.66 9.22
CA LEU A 46 13.38 -5.05 9.31
C LEU A 46 12.66 -5.93 8.26
N PRO A 47 13.35 -6.35 7.17
CA PRO A 47 12.80 -7.28 6.20
C PRO A 47 12.85 -8.72 6.74
N ILE A 48 11.78 -9.49 6.54
CA ILE A 48 11.67 -10.88 7.02
C ILE A 48 11.07 -11.79 5.94
N VAL A 49 11.66 -12.99 5.81
CA VAL A 49 11.05 -14.11 5.10
C VAL A 49 10.79 -15.24 6.09
N LEU A 50 9.58 -15.79 6.05
CA LEU A 50 9.20 -16.99 6.77
C LEU A 50 9.31 -18.19 5.83
N ASP A 51 10.48 -18.83 5.80
CA ASP A 51 10.71 -20.00 4.97
C ASP A 51 10.00 -21.23 5.57
N CYS A 52 8.87 -21.60 4.95
CA CYS A 52 8.06 -22.75 5.33
C CYS A 52 8.23 -23.91 4.34
N GLY A 53 9.24 -23.86 3.46
CA GLY A 53 9.35 -24.69 2.26
C GLY A 53 8.84 -23.98 1.02
N THR A 54 8.89 -24.66 -0.12
CA THR A 54 8.39 -24.18 -1.41
C THR A 54 7.73 -25.31 -2.19
N ASP A 55 6.63 -25.01 -2.86
CA ASP A 55 5.91 -25.97 -3.71
C ASP A 55 6.44 -25.95 -5.16
N SER A 56 7.30 -24.99 -5.51
CA SER A 56 8.01 -24.89 -6.79
C SER A 56 9.11 -25.92 -6.98
N GLU A 57 9.58 -26.08 -8.21
CA GLU A 57 10.76 -26.91 -8.51
C GLU A 57 12.03 -26.30 -7.92
N ILE A 58 12.78 -27.13 -7.20
CA ILE A 58 13.96 -26.70 -6.44
C ILE A 58 15.22 -26.99 -7.28
N ASN A 59 15.93 -25.94 -7.65
CA ASN A 59 17.22 -26.09 -8.33
C ASN A 59 18.37 -26.40 -7.34
N PRO A 60 19.54 -26.86 -7.83
CA PRO A 60 20.69 -27.17 -6.97
C PRO A 60 21.23 -25.99 -6.16
N PHE A 61 21.01 -24.74 -6.60
CA PHE A 61 21.49 -23.54 -5.92
C PHE A 61 20.51 -22.95 -4.91
N TYR A 62 19.29 -23.50 -4.80
CA TYR A 62 18.28 -23.01 -3.85
C TYR A 62 18.80 -23.05 -2.40
N THR A 63 18.70 -21.92 -1.71
CA THR A 63 19.25 -21.70 -0.37
C THR A 63 18.23 -21.88 0.76
N GLY A 64 16.95 -22.05 0.44
CA GLY A 64 15.89 -22.27 1.43
C GLY A 64 15.70 -23.74 1.80
N LEU A 65 14.67 -24.00 2.61
CA LEU A 65 14.26 -25.33 3.02
C LEU A 65 13.85 -26.19 1.81
N ARG A 66 14.53 -27.32 1.62
CA ARG A 66 14.29 -28.25 0.51
C ARG A 66 13.15 -29.23 0.79
N GLN A 67 11.97 -28.67 1.05
CA GLN A 67 10.74 -29.40 1.33
C GLN A 67 9.53 -28.67 0.77
N LYS A 68 8.43 -29.40 0.61
CA LYS A 68 7.11 -28.81 0.32
C LYS A 68 6.65 -27.92 1.47
N ARG A 69 5.75 -26.98 1.17
CA ARG A 69 5.29 -26.00 2.15
C ARG A 69 4.57 -26.68 3.31
N VAL A 70 4.94 -26.32 4.53
CA VAL A 70 4.20 -26.68 5.75
C VAL A 70 2.88 -25.91 5.76
N ARG A 71 1.78 -26.60 6.04
CA ARG A 71 0.40 -26.05 6.06
C ARG A 71 -0.32 -26.39 7.35
N GLY A 72 -1.49 -25.79 7.56
CA GLY A 72 -2.37 -26.08 8.69
C GLY A 72 -1.81 -25.58 10.01
N ALA A 73 -2.09 -26.31 11.10
CA ALA A 73 -1.82 -25.86 12.47
C ALA A 73 -0.35 -25.52 12.75
N GLN A 74 0.60 -26.22 12.12
CA GLN A 74 2.03 -25.94 12.29
C GLN A 74 2.43 -24.59 11.68
N TYR A 75 1.89 -24.27 10.49
CA TYR A 75 2.09 -22.97 9.86
C TYR A 75 1.46 -21.87 10.70
N ASP A 76 0.22 -22.07 11.16
CA ASP A 76 -0.49 -21.08 11.97
C ASP A 76 0.21 -20.80 13.31
N LEU A 77 0.77 -21.84 13.94
CA LEU A 77 1.57 -21.72 15.15
C LEU A 77 2.85 -20.91 14.89
N LEU A 78 3.51 -21.11 13.75
CA LEU A 78 4.68 -20.31 13.36
C LEU A 78 4.31 -18.83 13.24
N ILE A 79 3.23 -18.49 12.50
CA ILE A 79 2.81 -17.10 12.34
C ILE A 79 2.40 -16.49 13.69
N ASP A 80 1.67 -17.22 14.53
CA ASP A 80 1.29 -16.74 15.87
C ASP A 80 2.51 -16.44 16.75
N ASN A 81 3.49 -17.34 16.75
CA ASN A 81 4.73 -17.14 17.50
C ASN A 81 5.57 -16.00 16.91
N PHE A 82 5.58 -15.83 15.59
CA PHE A 82 6.22 -14.71 14.92
C PHE A 82 5.63 -13.36 15.36
N MET A 83 4.30 -13.21 15.30
CA MET A 83 3.61 -11.99 15.71
C MET A 83 3.90 -11.65 17.18
N LYS A 84 3.78 -12.65 18.07
CA LYS A 84 4.08 -12.52 19.51
C LYS A 84 5.53 -12.16 19.76
N ALA A 85 6.48 -12.80 19.08
CA ALA A 85 7.91 -12.53 19.25
C ALA A 85 8.28 -11.12 18.80
N CYS A 86 7.72 -10.64 17.68
CA CYS A 86 7.96 -9.29 17.18
C CYS A 86 7.51 -8.24 18.20
N VAL A 87 6.27 -8.30 18.68
CA VAL A 87 5.77 -7.33 19.66
C VAL A 87 6.40 -7.47 21.03
N LYS A 88 6.77 -8.69 21.46
CA LYS A 88 7.53 -8.91 22.70
C LYS A 88 8.90 -8.25 22.65
N ARG A 89 9.56 -8.27 21.48
CA ARG A 89 10.92 -7.74 21.31
C ARG A 89 10.95 -6.24 21.03
N PHE A 90 10.01 -5.73 20.23
CA PHE A 90 10.03 -4.38 19.67
C PHE A 90 8.86 -3.50 20.14
N GLY A 91 7.87 -4.06 20.83
CA GLY A 91 6.71 -3.37 21.37
C GLY A 91 5.44 -3.56 20.54
N GLN A 92 4.28 -3.43 21.20
CA GLN A 92 2.95 -3.62 20.58
C GLN A 92 2.67 -2.67 19.41
N LYS A 93 3.35 -1.52 19.40
CA LYS A 93 3.22 -0.45 18.39
C LYS A 93 4.06 -0.71 17.13
N THR A 94 4.73 -1.86 17.03
CA THR A 94 5.53 -2.23 15.86
C THR A 94 4.59 -2.50 14.69
N LEU A 95 4.78 -1.77 13.59
CA LEU A 95 4.11 -2.03 12.32
C LEU A 95 4.60 -3.35 11.72
N ILE A 96 3.67 -4.25 11.42
CA ILE A 96 3.95 -5.52 10.73
C ILE A 96 3.11 -5.57 9.45
N GLN A 97 3.72 -5.37 8.29
CA GLN A 97 3.07 -5.50 6.98
C GLN A 97 3.28 -6.89 6.41
N PHE A 98 2.20 -7.55 6.03
CA PHE A 98 2.22 -8.79 5.24
C PHE A 98 2.28 -8.47 3.74
N GLU A 99 3.10 -9.20 3.01
CA GLU A 99 3.33 -8.98 1.57
C GLU A 99 3.50 -10.32 0.83
N ASP A 100 2.89 -10.44 -0.36
CA ASP A 100 3.06 -11.57 -1.30
C ASP A 100 2.74 -12.97 -0.70
N PHE A 101 1.79 -13.02 0.23
CA PHE A 101 1.22 -14.26 0.72
C PHE A 101 0.20 -14.83 -0.27
N ALA A 102 0.04 -16.16 -0.31
CA ALA A 102 -1.05 -16.77 -1.07
C ALA A 102 -2.42 -16.26 -0.61
N ASN A 103 -3.33 -16.03 -1.56
CA ASN A 103 -4.66 -15.44 -1.32
C ASN A 103 -5.43 -16.06 -0.14
N THR A 104 -5.34 -17.38 0.02
CA THR A 104 -6.01 -18.13 1.09
C THR A 104 -5.45 -17.81 2.49
N ASN A 105 -4.14 -17.56 2.58
CA ASN A 105 -3.49 -17.17 3.83
C ASN A 105 -3.60 -15.68 4.06
N ALA A 106 -3.36 -14.87 3.03
CA ALA A 106 -3.34 -13.43 3.13
C ALA A 106 -4.61 -12.89 3.84
N GLY A 107 -5.81 -13.23 3.33
CA GLY A 107 -7.08 -12.76 3.89
C GLY A 107 -7.34 -13.26 5.31
N ARG A 108 -7.03 -14.54 5.54
CA ARG A 108 -7.21 -15.20 6.84
C ARG A 108 -6.30 -14.62 7.92
N LEU A 109 -5.03 -14.38 7.61
CA LEU A 109 -4.05 -13.81 8.55
C LEU A 109 -4.39 -12.34 8.85
N LEU A 110 -4.77 -11.55 7.84
CA LEU A 110 -5.21 -10.18 8.04
C LEU A 110 -6.43 -10.13 8.97
N ALA A 111 -7.46 -10.93 8.71
CA ALA A 111 -8.66 -10.99 9.55
C ALA A 111 -8.35 -11.40 11.00
N LYS A 112 -7.39 -12.32 11.19
CA LYS A 112 -6.96 -12.79 12.51
C LYS A 112 -6.22 -11.71 13.31
N TYR A 113 -5.30 -10.97 12.68
CA TYR A 113 -4.37 -10.10 13.44
C TYR A 113 -4.71 -8.62 13.43
N ARG A 114 -5.54 -8.13 12.50
CA ARG A 114 -5.82 -6.68 12.33
C ARG A 114 -6.34 -5.95 13.57
N ASN A 115 -7.03 -6.66 14.46
CA ASN A 115 -7.61 -6.09 15.68
C ASN A 115 -6.71 -6.25 16.91
N GLU A 116 -5.59 -6.97 16.80
CA GLU A 116 -4.68 -7.22 17.91
C GLU A 116 -3.32 -6.53 17.70
N TYR A 117 -2.89 -6.38 16.45
CA TYR A 117 -1.58 -5.86 16.08
C TYR A 117 -1.72 -4.64 15.17
N ALA A 118 -0.70 -3.77 15.15
CA ALA A 118 -0.56 -2.73 14.13
C ALA A 118 -0.11 -3.39 12.81
N THR A 119 -1.06 -3.96 12.09
CA THR A 119 -0.79 -4.78 10.90
C THR A 119 -1.78 -4.51 9.78
N PHE A 120 -1.30 -4.65 8.54
CA PHE A 120 -2.11 -4.64 7.34
C PHE A 120 -1.44 -5.53 6.28
N ASN A 121 -2.15 -5.77 5.18
CA ASN A 121 -1.61 -6.45 4.01
C ASN A 121 -1.86 -5.57 2.78
N ASP A 122 -0.80 -5.29 2.02
CA ASP A 122 -0.84 -4.36 0.88
C ASP A 122 -1.56 -4.95 -0.35
N ASP A 123 -1.71 -6.27 -0.42
CA ASP A 123 -2.25 -7.00 -1.58
C ASP A 123 -3.76 -7.26 -1.52
N ILE A 124 -4.36 -7.20 -0.33
CA ILE A 124 -5.73 -7.71 -0.10
C ILE A 124 -6.79 -6.64 -0.16
N GLN A 125 -6.45 -5.39 0.13
CA GLN A 125 -7.45 -4.37 0.37
C GLN A 125 -8.22 -4.10 -0.90
N GLY A 126 -9.43 -4.66 -0.95
CA GLY A 126 -10.18 -4.79 -2.18
C GLY A 126 -10.51 -3.42 -2.73
N THR A 127 -10.14 -3.15 -3.98
CA THR A 127 -10.56 -1.94 -4.71
C THR A 127 -12.07 -1.76 -4.62
N ALA A 128 -12.82 -2.87 -4.69
CA ALA A 128 -14.28 -2.87 -4.53
C ALA A 128 -14.73 -2.40 -3.14
N ASP A 129 -14.09 -2.88 -2.07
CA ASP A 129 -14.42 -2.49 -0.70
C ASP A 129 -14.10 -1.01 -0.45
N MET A 130 -12.98 -0.51 -0.98
CA MET A 130 -12.62 0.90 -0.88
C MET A 130 -13.59 1.80 -1.64
N CYS A 131 -14.07 1.39 -2.82
CA CYS A 131 -15.12 2.11 -3.55
C CYS A 131 -16.44 2.13 -2.76
N VAL A 132 -16.83 1.02 -2.14
CA VAL A 132 -18.02 0.96 -1.26
C VAL A 132 -17.86 1.92 -0.09
N LEU A 133 -16.72 1.85 0.60
CA LEU A 133 -16.45 2.69 1.77
C LEU A 133 -16.49 4.19 1.39
N GLN A 134 -15.87 4.58 0.27
CA GLN A 134 -15.94 5.96 -0.21
C GLN A 134 -17.39 6.40 -0.48
N MET A 135 -18.17 5.58 -1.20
CA MET A 135 -19.59 5.88 -1.45
C MET A 135 -20.40 5.99 -0.16
N GLN A 136 -20.08 5.20 0.87
CA GLN A 136 -20.71 5.31 2.19
C GLN A 136 -20.36 6.62 2.89
N ARG A 137 -19.12 7.08 2.78
CA ARG A 137 -18.72 8.40 3.31
C ARG A 137 -19.38 9.55 2.57
N GLU A 138 -19.76 9.35 1.32
CA GLU A 138 -20.56 10.29 0.52
C GLU A 138 -22.07 10.20 0.82
N GLY A 139 -22.49 9.30 1.71
CA GLY A 139 -23.88 9.17 2.19
C GLY A 139 -24.69 8.04 1.54
N THR A 140 -24.09 7.21 0.69
CA THR A 140 -24.78 6.05 0.10
C THR A 140 -24.85 4.88 1.08
N SER A 141 -25.94 4.11 1.08
CA SER A 141 -26.00 2.87 1.87
C SER A 141 -25.03 1.82 1.33
N GLU A 142 -24.51 0.92 2.19
CA GLU A 142 -23.64 -0.18 1.74
C GLU A 142 -24.31 -1.01 0.64
N LYS A 143 -25.61 -1.30 0.81
CA LYS A 143 -26.40 -2.07 -0.14
C LYS A 143 -26.45 -1.39 -1.50
N ASP A 144 -26.68 -0.08 -1.55
CA ASP A 144 -26.76 0.66 -2.81
C ASP A 144 -25.39 0.90 -3.45
N ALA A 145 -24.34 1.02 -2.64
CA ALA A 145 -22.96 1.05 -3.12
C ALA A 145 -22.58 -0.30 -3.77
N CYS A 146 -22.86 -1.42 -3.11
CA CYS A 146 -22.61 -2.77 -3.64
C CYS A 146 -23.39 -3.05 -4.93
N LYS A 147 -24.59 -2.50 -5.11
CA LYS A 147 -25.36 -2.60 -6.37
C LYS A 147 -24.64 -1.96 -7.56
N ARG A 148 -23.82 -0.94 -7.34
CA ARG A 148 -23.09 -0.21 -8.39
C ARG A 148 -21.79 -0.90 -8.83
N ILE A 149 -21.34 -1.93 -8.10
CA ILE A 149 -20.09 -2.64 -8.35
C ILE A 149 -20.37 -4.03 -8.90
N PHE A 150 -19.77 -4.37 -10.04
CA PHE A 150 -19.92 -5.65 -10.73
C PHE A 150 -18.57 -6.36 -10.77
N LEU A 151 -18.49 -7.56 -10.20
CA LEU A 151 -17.27 -8.35 -10.15
C LEU A 151 -17.32 -9.49 -11.17
N ILE A 152 -16.20 -9.73 -11.84
CA ILE A 152 -16.04 -10.77 -12.85
C ILE A 152 -14.82 -11.60 -12.47
N ASN A 153 -14.91 -12.92 -12.63
CA ASN A 153 -13.79 -13.83 -12.44
C ASN A 153 -13.64 -14.78 -13.64
N SER A 154 -12.75 -15.77 -13.56
CA SER A 154 -12.52 -16.74 -14.63
C SER A 154 -13.73 -17.61 -15.01
N LYS A 155 -14.81 -17.59 -14.22
CA LYS A 155 -16.08 -18.26 -14.51
C LYS A 155 -17.13 -17.32 -15.10
N GLY A 156 -16.94 -16.00 -15.06
CA GLY A 156 -17.86 -14.99 -15.55
C GLY A 156 -18.29 -14.00 -14.48
N LEU A 157 -19.39 -13.28 -14.74
CA LEU A 157 -20.01 -12.33 -13.81
C LEU A 157 -20.47 -13.04 -12.53
N ILE A 158 -20.15 -12.45 -11.38
CA ILE A 158 -20.58 -12.96 -10.07
C ILE A 158 -22.06 -12.64 -9.86
N THR A 159 -22.86 -13.69 -9.85
CA THR A 159 -24.32 -13.64 -9.65
C THR A 159 -24.75 -14.53 -8.49
N VAL A 160 -25.97 -14.35 -8.00
CA VAL A 160 -26.56 -15.22 -6.96
C VAL A 160 -26.65 -16.70 -7.38
N ASN A 161 -26.73 -16.95 -8.69
CA ASN A 161 -26.79 -18.29 -9.29
C ASN A 161 -25.41 -18.83 -9.68
N SER A 162 -24.32 -18.14 -9.31
CA SER A 162 -22.97 -18.60 -9.64
C SER A 162 -22.61 -19.83 -8.81
N PRO A 163 -22.03 -20.89 -9.43
CA PRO A 163 -21.85 -22.19 -8.77
C PRO A 163 -20.89 -22.16 -7.58
N VAL A 164 -19.90 -21.25 -7.58
CA VAL A 164 -18.98 -21.04 -6.47
C VAL A 164 -18.70 -19.54 -6.33
N VAL A 165 -19.15 -18.94 -5.23
CA VAL A 165 -18.87 -17.56 -4.87
C VAL A 165 -18.12 -17.55 -3.56
N LYS A 166 -16.91 -16.96 -3.55
CA LYS A 166 -16.14 -16.73 -2.33
C LYS A 166 -16.97 -15.87 -1.36
N SER A 167 -16.88 -16.15 -0.05
CA SER A 167 -17.61 -15.40 0.99
C SER A 167 -17.48 -13.89 0.83
N GLU A 168 -16.26 -13.41 0.59
CA GLU A 168 -15.92 -11.99 0.36
C GLU A 168 -16.67 -11.37 -0.82
N HIS A 169 -17.01 -12.16 -1.85
CA HIS A 169 -17.68 -11.67 -3.06
C HIS A 169 -19.21 -11.76 -2.98
N GLN A 170 -19.76 -12.42 -1.95
CA GLN A 170 -21.20 -12.68 -1.85
C GLN A 170 -22.01 -11.38 -1.82
N LYS A 171 -21.52 -10.35 -1.13
CA LYS A 171 -22.19 -9.03 -1.07
C LYS A 171 -22.25 -8.30 -2.42
N TYR A 172 -21.44 -8.70 -3.38
CA TYR A 172 -21.43 -8.14 -4.73
C TYR A 172 -22.22 -8.98 -5.75
N ALA A 173 -22.68 -10.18 -5.37
CA ALA A 173 -23.43 -11.06 -6.25
C ALA A 173 -24.70 -10.39 -6.76
N LYS A 174 -24.88 -10.41 -8.08
CA LYS A 174 -26.00 -9.76 -8.76
C LYS A 174 -27.16 -10.72 -9.02
N GLU A 175 -28.39 -10.22 -8.89
CA GLU A 175 -29.62 -10.93 -9.28
C GLU A 175 -29.81 -10.81 -10.80
N MET A 176 -28.95 -11.48 -11.56
CA MET A 176 -28.89 -11.40 -13.02
C MET A 176 -28.56 -12.76 -13.63
N ALA A 177 -28.82 -12.91 -14.92
CA ALA A 177 -28.34 -14.05 -15.69
C ALA A 177 -26.81 -14.12 -15.62
N HIS A 178 -26.27 -15.33 -15.46
CA HIS A 178 -24.84 -15.53 -15.46
C HIS A 178 -24.31 -15.35 -16.89
N MET A 179 -23.41 -14.38 -17.06
CA MET A 179 -22.78 -14.02 -18.35
C MET A 179 -21.28 -14.23 -18.24
N LYS A 180 -20.65 -14.69 -19.33
CA LYS A 180 -19.20 -14.91 -19.41
C LYS A 180 -18.49 -13.92 -20.31
N ASP A 181 -19.16 -13.51 -21.39
CA ASP A 181 -18.59 -12.58 -22.34
C ASP A 181 -18.57 -11.16 -21.76
N LEU A 182 -17.39 -10.52 -21.81
CA LEU A 182 -17.21 -9.20 -21.21
C LEU A 182 -17.95 -8.12 -21.99
N LEU A 183 -18.08 -8.24 -23.32
CA LEU A 183 -18.80 -7.27 -24.14
C LEU A 183 -20.30 -7.33 -23.84
N GLU A 184 -20.89 -8.52 -23.78
CA GLU A 184 -22.29 -8.72 -23.38
C GLU A 184 -22.58 -8.12 -21.99
N ILE A 185 -21.65 -8.31 -21.03
CA ILE A 185 -21.77 -7.73 -19.69
C ILE A 185 -21.75 -6.20 -19.77
N ILE A 186 -20.82 -5.60 -20.53
CA ILE A 186 -20.72 -4.14 -20.68
C ILE A 186 -21.98 -3.57 -21.35
N GLU A 187 -22.51 -4.24 -22.37
CA GLU A 187 -23.75 -3.84 -23.03
C GLU A 187 -24.95 -3.84 -22.09
N LYS A 188 -25.03 -4.86 -21.23
CA LYS A 188 -26.14 -5.02 -20.29
C LYS A 188 -26.04 -4.08 -19.09
N VAL A 189 -24.85 -3.98 -18.50
CA VAL A 189 -24.59 -3.23 -17.26
C VAL A 189 -24.41 -1.74 -17.53
N ARG A 190 -23.88 -1.38 -18.71
CA ARG A 190 -23.52 -0.02 -19.10
C ARG A 190 -22.64 0.68 -18.05
N PRO A 191 -21.48 0.10 -17.68
CA PRO A 191 -20.63 0.65 -16.63
C PRO A 191 -20.01 1.98 -17.03
N THR A 192 -19.75 2.85 -16.05
CA THR A 192 -19.00 4.10 -16.24
C THR A 192 -17.49 3.88 -16.33
N GLY A 193 -17.01 2.78 -15.74
CA GLY A 193 -15.61 2.42 -15.71
C GLY A 193 -15.38 0.91 -15.71
N ILE A 194 -14.24 0.50 -16.24
CA ILE A 194 -13.74 -0.88 -16.20
C ILE A 194 -12.36 -0.92 -15.55
N ILE A 195 -12.17 -1.86 -14.63
CA ILE A 195 -10.92 -2.05 -13.88
C ILE A 195 -10.47 -3.51 -14.07
N GLY A 196 -9.31 -3.70 -14.69
CA GLY A 196 -8.69 -4.98 -14.95
C GLY A 196 -7.63 -5.31 -13.91
N VAL A 197 -7.80 -6.44 -13.23
CA VAL A 197 -6.86 -7.03 -12.25
C VAL A 197 -6.74 -8.55 -12.49
N SER A 198 -6.84 -8.95 -13.75
CA SER A 198 -7.09 -10.35 -14.14
C SER A 198 -5.85 -11.12 -14.58
N THR A 199 -4.74 -10.42 -14.87
CA THR A 199 -3.54 -10.93 -15.55
C THR A 199 -3.79 -11.49 -16.96
N VAL A 200 -4.94 -11.17 -17.56
CA VAL A 200 -5.30 -11.56 -18.92
C VAL A 200 -4.93 -10.44 -19.88
N HIS A 201 -3.83 -10.64 -20.60
CA HIS A 201 -3.38 -9.69 -21.62
C HIS A 201 -4.41 -9.53 -22.74
N GLY A 202 -4.64 -8.30 -23.17
CA GLY A 202 -5.57 -7.99 -24.28
C GLY A 202 -7.05 -8.23 -23.94
N ALA A 203 -7.39 -8.40 -22.66
CA ALA A 203 -8.78 -8.57 -22.22
C ALA A 203 -9.66 -7.37 -22.60
N PHE A 204 -9.10 -6.16 -22.66
CA PHE A 204 -9.79 -4.97 -23.14
C PHE A 204 -9.49 -4.78 -24.62
N SER A 205 -10.16 -5.57 -25.45
CA SER A 205 -10.05 -5.48 -26.90
C SER A 205 -10.55 -4.13 -27.44
N GLU A 206 -10.21 -3.81 -28.69
CA GLU A 206 -10.72 -2.60 -29.38
C GLU A 206 -12.25 -2.50 -29.29
N GLN A 207 -12.97 -3.62 -29.48
CA GLN A 207 -14.43 -3.65 -29.39
C GLN A 207 -14.93 -3.22 -28.01
N ILE A 208 -14.28 -3.70 -26.94
CA ILE A 208 -14.62 -3.34 -25.56
C ILE A 208 -14.34 -1.85 -25.30
N ILE A 209 -13.16 -1.37 -25.68
CA ILE A 209 -12.78 0.03 -25.47
C ILE A 209 -13.69 0.98 -26.25
N ARG A 210 -14.02 0.65 -27.50
CA ARG A 210 -14.98 1.39 -28.31
C ARG A 210 -16.37 1.39 -27.69
N LYS A 211 -16.81 0.26 -27.13
CA LYS A 211 -18.11 0.19 -26.45
C LYS A 211 -18.16 1.06 -25.20
N MET A 212 -17.06 1.15 -24.44
CA MET A 212 -16.97 2.02 -23.27
C MET A 212 -17.14 3.50 -23.63
N VAL A 213 -16.56 3.98 -24.74
CA VAL A 213 -16.72 5.38 -25.19
C VAL A 213 -18.04 5.64 -25.92
N GLU A 214 -18.71 4.59 -26.43
CA GLU A 214 -20.08 4.70 -26.93
C GLU A 214 -21.08 4.94 -25.77
N ILE A 215 -20.85 4.29 -24.63
CA ILE A 215 -21.73 4.36 -23.46
C ILE A 215 -21.45 5.61 -22.62
N ASN A 216 -20.20 6.08 -22.58
CA ASN A 216 -19.74 7.14 -21.68
C ASN A 216 -18.97 8.23 -22.42
N GLU A 217 -19.20 9.50 -22.05
CA GLU A 217 -18.46 10.63 -22.62
C GLU A 217 -16.95 10.56 -22.32
N ARG A 218 -16.59 10.19 -21.08
CA ARG A 218 -15.20 9.98 -20.63
C ARG A 218 -15.10 8.67 -19.85
N PRO A 219 -14.90 7.52 -20.52
CA PRO A 219 -14.88 6.22 -19.85
C PRO A 219 -13.63 6.06 -18.97
N ILE A 220 -13.81 5.47 -17.79
CA ILE A 220 -12.67 5.06 -16.94
C ILE A 220 -12.18 3.69 -17.43
N ILE A 221 -10.89 3.58 -17.75
CA ILE A 221 -10.27 2.33 -18.24
C ILE A 221 -8.97 2.10 -17.47
N PHE A 222 -9.00 1.21 -16.47
CA PHE A 222 -7.83 0.89 -15.67
C PHE A 222 -7.31 -0.50 -15.99
N ALA A 223 -6.07 -0.61 -16.47
CA ALA A 223 -5.40 -1.86 -16.81
C ALA A 223 -4.29 -2.17 -15.80
N LEU A 224 -4.68 -2.67 -14.62
CA LEU A 224 -3.83 -2.73 -13.42
C LEU A 224 -2.99 -4.00 -13.31
N SER A 225 -3.18 -4.96 -14.23
CA SER A 225 -2.37 -6.18 -14.24
C SER A 225 -0.90 -5.91 -14.54
N ASN A 226 -0.02 -6.59 -13.78
CA ASN A 226 1.42 -6.48 -13.87
C ASN A 226 2.06 -7.80 -14.33
N PRO A 227 3.22 -7.76 -15.03
CA PRO A 227 3.86 -6.58 -15.63
C PRO A 227 3.12 -6.10 -16.90
N THR A 228 3.69 -5.18 -17.69
CA THR A 228 3.10 -4.67 -18.95
C THR A 228 2.60 -5.76 -19.90
N SER A 229 3.32 -6.89 -19.99
CA SER A 229 2.93 -8.05 -20.82
C SER A 229 1.65 -8.78 -20.34
N LYS A 230 1.13 -8.41 -19.18
CA LYS A 230 -0.13 -8.91 -18.60
C LYS A 230 -1.21 -7.83 -18.51
N SER A 231 -0.92 -6.61 -18.92
CA SER A 231 -1.88 -5.51 -18.91
C SER A 231 -3.05 -5.80 -19.85
N GLU A 232 -4.27 -5.47 -19.42
CA GLU A 232 -5.50 -5.73 -20.16
C GLU A 232 -5.58 -4.98 -21.50
N CYS A 233 -4.97 -3.80 -21.58
CA CYS A 233 -4.70 -3.05 -22.81
C CYS A 233 -3.55 -2.06 -22.57
N THR A 234 -2.96 -1.55 -23.64
CA THR A 234 -1.95 -0.50 -23.57
C THR A 234 -2.56 0.89 -23.44
N ALA A 235 -1.78 1.85 -22.94
CA ALA A 235 -2.19 3.25 -22.92
C ALA A 235 -2.49 3.79 -24.33
N GLU A 236 -1.71 3.37 -25.33
CA GLU A 236 -1.89 3.77 -26.71
C GLU A 236 -3.24 3.30 -27.27
N GLU A 237 -3.59 2.03 -27.08
CA GLU A 237 -4.89 1.47 -27.48
C GLU A 237 -6.05 2.20 -26.79
N ALA A 238 -5.97 2.40 -25.48
CA ALA A 238 -7.01 3.07 -24.71
C ALA A 238 -7.24 4.52 -25.21
N ILE A 239 -6.18 5.28 -25.44
CA ILE A 239 -6.27 6.67 -25.92
C ILE A 239 -6.73 6.72 -27.39
N GLN A 240 -6.17 5.90 -28.28
CA GLN A 240 -6.52 5.92 -29.70
C GLN A 240 -7.96 5.46 -29.95
N TYR A 241 -8.37 4.33 -29.37
CA TYR A 241 -9.70 3.76 -29.61
C TYR A 241 -10.82 4.59 -28.98
N THR A 242 -10.53 5.34 -27.92
CA THR A 242 -11.47 6.31 -27.33
C THR A 242 -11.36 7.73 -27.89
N LYS A 243 -10.45 7.97 -28.83
CA LYS A 243 -10.17 9.30 -29.40
C LYS A 243 -9.81 10.34 -28.32
N GLY A 244 -8.95 9.97 -27.38
CA GLY A 244 -8.47 10.83 -26.30
C GLY A 244 -9.44 11.04 -25.14
N LYS A 245 -10.58 10.33 -25.11
CA LYS A 245 -11.62 10.52 -24.09
C LYS A 245 -11.43 9.68 -22.83
N ALA A 246 -10.67 8.59 -22.91
CA ALA A 246 -10.45 7.69 -21.78
C ALA A 246 -9.76 8.38 -20.60
N LEU A 247 -10.23 8.08 -19.39
CA LEU A 247 -9.49 8.26 -18.15
C LEU A 247 -8.71 6.98 -17.89
N PHE A 248 -7.45 6.96 -18.32
CA PHE A 248 -6.62 5.76 -18.32
C PHE A 248 -5.62 5.74 -17.16
N ALA A 249 -5.46 4.58 -16.54
CA ALA A 249 -4.35 4.28 -15.65
C ALA A 249 -3.95 2.80 -15.75
N SER A 250 -2.70 2.51 -15.42
CA SER A 250 -2.15 1.16 -15.49
C SER A 250 -1.40 0.76 -14.22
N GLY A 251 -1.20 -0.54 -14.02
CA GLY A 251 -0.37 -1.05 -12.93
C GLY A 251 1.12 -0.87 -13.22
N SER A 252 1.49 -1.02 -14.49
CA SER A 252 2.86 -0.89 -14.99
C SER A 252 3.06 0.39 -15.80
N PRO A 253 4.30 0.93 -15.88
CA PRO A 253 4.61 2.10 -16.71
C PRO A 253 4.30 1.89 -18.19
N PHE A 254 3.69 2.89 -18.82
CA PHE A 254 3.62 3.04 -20.27
C PHE A 254 4.26 4.37 -20.69
N PRO A 255 4.80 4.46 -21.92
CA PRO A 255 5.31 5.72 -22.45
C PRO A 255 4.19 6.73 -22.69
N ASP A 256 4.58 8.00 -22.82
CA ASP A 256 3.69 9.08 -23.21
C ASP A 256 3.07 8.80 -24.59
N VAL A 257 1.79 9.14 -24.75
CA VAL A 257 1.01 8.92 -25.98
C VAL A 257 0.66 10.25 -26.62
N ASN A 258 1.11 10.48 -27.84
CA ASN A 258 0.71 11.67 -28.61
C ASN A 258 -0.51 11.35 -29.47
N TYR A 259 -1.61 12.05 -29.24
CA TYR A 259 -2.85 11.89 -29.98
C TYR A 259 -3.47 13.25 -30.27
N ASP A 260 -3.75 13.52 -31.56
CA ASP A 260 -4.39 14.76 -32.03
C ASP A 260 -3.70 16.05 -31.54
N GLY A 261 -2.36 16.09 -31.63
CA GLY A 261 -1.56 17.23 -31.18
C GLY A 261 -1.44 17.39 -29.66
N LYS A 262 -2.08 16.52 -28.88
CA LYS A 262 -2.02 16.50 -27.41
C LYS A 262 -1.16 15.33 -26.91
N CYS A 263 -0.30 15.62 -25.93
CA CYS A 263 0.48 14.61 -25.21
C CYS A 263 -0.34 14.10 -24.01
N TYR A 264 -0.45 12.78 -23.88
CA TYR A 264 -1.10 12.09 -22.77
C TYR A 264 -0.05 11.35 -21.95
N LYS A 265 -0.08 11.54 -20.63
CA LYS A 265 0.86 10.91 -19.69
C LYS A 265 0.11 9.90 -18.84
N PRO A 266 0.10 8.60 -19.21
CA PRO A 266 -0.69 7.60 -18.50
C PRO A 266 -0.19 7.43 -17.07
N GLY A 267 -1.08 7.63 -16.10
CA GLY A 267 -0.77 7.48 -14.68
C GLY A 267 -0.60 6.02 -14.28
N GLN A 268 0.24 5.77 -13.26
CA GLN A 268 0.43 4.45 -12.68
C GLN A 268 -0.31 4.32 -11.36
N GLY A 269 -1.26 3.40 -11.28
CA GLY A 269 -1.94 3.02 -10.03
C GLY A 269 -1.05 2.11 -9.18
N ASN A 270 0.01 2.68 -8.61
CA ASN A 270 1.01 1.95 -7.85
C ASN A 270 0.80 2.10 -6.33
N ASN A 271 0.85 0.99 -5.59
CA ASN A 271 0.72 0.97 -4.13
C ASN A 271 1.76 1.87 -3.42
N SER A 272 2.86 2.20 -4.10
CA SER A 272 3.89 3.13 -3.64
C SER A 272 3.35 4.51 -3.26
N TYR A 273 2.19 4.94 -3.75
CA TYR A 273 1.57 6.19 -3.29
C TYR A 273 0.97 6.09 -1.87
N ILE A 274 0.69 4.88 -1.39
CA ILE A 274 -0.13 4.63 -0.21
C ILE A 274 0.72 4.12 0.96
N PHE A 275 1.36 2.95 0.80
CA PHE A 275 2.02 2.29 1.92
C PHE A 275 3.14 3.11 2.59
N PRO A 276 3.93 3.96 1.89
CA PRO A 276 4.98 4.72 2.57
C PRO A 276 4.40 5.78 3.51
N GLY A 277 3.33 6.47 3.09
CA GLY A 277 2.62 7.46 3.90
C GLY A 277 1.90 6.84 5.09
N ILE A 278 1.21 5.71 4.86
CA ILE A 278 0.58 4.93 5.94
C ILE A 278 1.65 4.45 6.93
N GLY A 279 2.73 3.88 6.41
CA GLY A 279 3.87 3.42 7.19
C GLY A 279 4.46 4.50 8.07
N LEU A 280 4.68 5.69 7.51
CA LEU A 280 5.18 6.85 8.24
C LEU A 280 4.20 7.27 9.35
N GLY A 281 2.92 7.47 9.02
CA GLY A 281 1.90 7.89 9.99
C GLY A 281 1.73 6.90 11.14
N VAL A 282 1.57 5.62 10.83
CA VAL A 282 1.40 4.55 11.83
C VAL A 282 2.61 4.47 12.77
N VAL A 283 3.83 4.54 12.23
CA VAL A 283 5.06 4.44 13.03
C VAL A 283 5.30 5.68 13.89
N LEU A 284 5.03 6.89 13.36
CA LEU A 284 5.31 8.13 14.09
C LEU A 284 4.28 8.41 15.18
N PHE A 285 3.00 8.12 14.95
CA PHE A 285 1.92 8.32 15.91
C PHE A 285 1.60 7.06 16.73
N GLU A 286 2.35 5.98 16.50
CA GLU A 286 2.25 4.71 17.21
C GLU A 286 0.81 4.15 17.20
N VAL A 287 0.19 4.17 16.03
CA VAL A 287 -1.20 3.79 15.81
C VAL A 287 -1.39 2.32 16.15
N ARG A 288 -2.40 2.01 16.98
CA ARG A 288 -2.62 0.66 17.52
C ARG A 288 -3.28 -0.30 16.53
N HIS A 289 -4.22 0.21 15.73
CA HIS A 289 -5.01 -0.57 14.79
C HIS A 289 -5.12 0.18 13.48
N ILE A 290 -4.97 -0.54 12.37
CA ILE A 290 -5.04 0.03 11.02
C ILE A 290 -6.38 -0.40 10.41
N ASP A 291 -7.37 0.47 10.48
CA ASP A 291 -8.69 0.25 9.87
C ASP A 291 -8.72 0.69 8.41
N GLU A 292 -9.80 0.37 7.69
CA GLU A 292 -9.99 0.75 6.29
C GLU A 292 -10.03 2.27 6.09
N GLU A 293 -10.37 3.04 7.13
CA GLU A 293 -10.48 4.49 7.01
C GLU A 293 -9.11 5.15 6.85
N ILE A 294 -8.05 4.59 7.44
CA ILE A 294 -6.67 5.01 7.20
C ILE A 294 -6.29 4.90 5.72
N PHE A 295 -6.74 3.86 5.03
CA PHE A 295 -6.48 3.69 3.60
C PHE A 295 -7.31 4.65 2.76
N LEU A 296 -8.54 4.96 3.19
CA LEU A 296 -9.37 5.94 2.52
C LEU A 296 -8.80 7.36 2.66
N ILE A 297 -8.27 7.69 3.84
CA ILE A 297 -7.52 8.93 4.08
C ILE A 297 -6.34 9.00 3.10
N ALA A 298 -5.53 7.94 3.02
CA ALA A 298 -4.40 7.92 2.10
C ALA A 298 -4.82 8.11 0.64
N ALA A 299 -5.88 7.43 0.19
CA ALA A 299 -6.40 7.56 -1.18
C ALA A 299 -6.90 8.99 -1.47
N ARG A 300 -7.58 9.64 -0.52
CA ARG A 300 -8.05 11.03 -0.67
C ARG A 300 -6.90 12.02 -0.74
N GLU A 301 -5.86 11.85 0.09
CA GLU A 301 -4.68 12.71 0.05
C GLU A 301 -3.95 12.60 -1.29
N VAL A 302 -3.78 11.38 -1.82
CA VAL A 302 -3.21 11.16 -3.16
C VAL A 302 -4.06 11.84 -4.24
N ALA A 303 -5.38 11.67 -4.20
CA ALA A 303 -6.28 12.27 -5.17
C ALA A 303 -6.25 13.81 -5.11
N SER A 304 -6.20 14.39 -3.90
CA SER A 304 -6.11 15.84 -3.71
C SER A 304 -4.77 16.44 -4.16
N SER A 305 -3.74 15.62 -4.30
CA SER A 305 -2.40 16.02 -4.73
C SER A 305 -2.25 16.09 -6.27
N VAL A 306 -3.26 15.63 -7.02
CA VAL A 306 -3.30 15.73 -8.49
C VAL A 306 -3.58 17.17 -8.88
N THR A 307 -2.73 17.75 -9.71
CA THR A 307 -2.86 19.15 -10.15
C THR A 307 -3.67 19.28 -11.44
N GLU A 308 -4.18 20.48 -11.72
CA GLU A 308 -4.81 20.79 -13.02
C GLU A 308 -3.86 20.56 -14.20
N GLU A 309 -2.55 20.76 -14.01
CA GLU A 309 -1.54 20.44 -15.01
C GLU A 309 -1.50 18.92 -15.28
N ASP A 310 -1.49 18.09 -14.24
CA ASP A 310 -1.54 16.63 -14.38
C ASP A 310 -2.80 16.20 -15.16
N ILE A 311 -3.96 16.74 -14.78
CA ILE A 311 -5.25 16.48 -15.44
C ILE A 311 -5.23 16.94 -16.90
N SER A 312 -4.56 18.05 -17.22
CA SER A 312 -4.43 18.54 -18.58
C SER A 312 -3.72 17.54 -19.49
N PHE A 313 -2.74 16.77 -18.98
CA PHE A 313 -2.09 15.66 -19.66
C PHE A 313 -2.86 14.33 -19.58
N GLY A 314 -4.08 14.33 -19.03
CA GLY A 314 -4.87 13.11 -18.81
C GLY A 314 -4.30 12.21 -17.70
N CYS A 315 -3.39 12.71 -16.88
CA CYS A 315 -2.84 11.99 -15.74
C CYS A 315 -3.76 12.16 -14.53
N ILE A 316 -4.14 11.05 -13.92
CA ILE A 316 -5.04 11.00 -12.75
C ILE A 316 -4.31 10.60 -11.46
N TYR A 317 -2.98 10.55 -11.52
CA TYR A 317 -2.09 10.36 -10.37
C TYR A 317 -1.11 11.52 -10.31
N PRO A 318 -0.66 11.91 -9.11
CA PRO A 318 0.34 12.96 -8.97
C PRO A 318 1.69 12.46 -9.47
N SER A 319 2.61 13.37 -9.76
CA SER A 319 3.99 12.99 -10.10
C SER A 319 4.69 12.24 -8.96
N LEU A 320 5.41 11.16 -9.28
CA LEU A 320 6.24 10.40 -8.34
C LEU A 320 7.30 11.27 -7.65
N CYS A 321 7.74 12.37 -8.25
CA CYS A 321 8.67 13.29 -7.60
C CYS A 321 8.11 13.94 -6.33
N LYS A 322 6.77 14.01 -6.20
CA LYS A 322 6.07 14.59 -5.04
C LYS A 322 5.78 13.56 -3.93
N ILE A 323 6.13 12.29 -4.12
CA ILE A 323 5.67 11.19 -3.26
C ILE A 323 6.09 11.31 -1.78
N ARG A 324 7.23 11.95 -1.50
CA ARG A 324 7.66 12.25 -0.12
C ARG A 324 6.75 13.26 0.57
N GLU A 325 6.37 14.32 -0.14
CA GLU A 325 5.44 15.32 0.40
C GLU A 325 4.03 14.74 0.57
N ILE A 326 3.59 13.92 -0.39
CA ILE A 326 2.33 13.17 -0.27
C ILE A 326 2.35 12.25 0.95
N SER A 327 3.46 11.55 1.19
CA SER A 327 3.61 10.69 2.37
C SER A 327 3.56 11.48 3.68
N VAL A 328 4.09 12.70 3.73
CA VAL A 328 3.97 13.60 4.89
C VAL A 328 2.51 14.04 5.09
N ALA A 329 1.80 14.40 4.02
CA ALA A 329 0.38 14.77 4.08
C ALA A 329 -0.49 13.60 4.58
N ILE A 330 -0.29 12.40 4.03
CA ILE A 330 -0.95 11.18 4.49
C ILE A 330 -0.67 10.94 5.98
N ALA A 331 0.59 11.00 6.39
CA ALA A 331 0.96 10.79 7.79
C ALA A 331 0.29 11.81 8.72
N LEU A 332 0.22 13.08 8.31
CA LEU A 332 -0.44 14.15 9.06
C LEU A 332 -1.94 13.86 9.26
N GLU A 333 -2.65 13.48 8.21
CA GLU A 333 -4.09 13.16 8.31
C GLU A 333 -4.34 11.88 9.13
N ILE A 334 -3.47 10.87 8.99
CA ILE A 334 -3.50 9.68 9.86
C ILE A 334 -3.30 10.09 11.32
N GLY A 335 -2.36 10.99 11.61
CA GLY A 335 -2.15 11.52 12.97
C GLY A 335 -3.40 12.21 13.52
N LYS A 336 -4.00 13.13 12.76
CA LYS A 336 -5.25 13.81 13.12
C LYS A 336 -6.38 12.82 13.39
N TYR A 337 -6.59 11.88 12.48
CA TYR A 337 -7.58 10.81 12.61
C TYR A 337 -7.33 9.98 13.87
N SER A 338 -6.07 9.59 14.11
CA SER A 338 -5.70 8.70 15.21
C SER A 338 -5.93 9.33 16.59
N TYR A 339 -5.61 10.62 16.75
CA TYR A 339 -5.90 11.34 17.99
C TYR A 339 -7.40 11.51 18.20
N LYS A 340 -8.14 11.89 17.15
CA LYS A 340 -9.60 12.07 17.22
C LYS A 340 -10.34 10.80 17.65
N HIS A 341 -9.86 9.63 17.21
CA HIS A 341 -10.49 8.34 17.51
C HIS A 341 -9.82 7.58 18.67
N GLY A 342 -8.84 8.19 19.36
CA GLY A 342 -8.19 7.58 20.53
C GLY A 342 -7.34 6.35 20.21
N ILE A 343 -6.91 6.17 18.96
CA ILE A 343 -6.07 5.04 18.52
C ILE A 343 -4.58 5.40 18.42
N ALA A 344 -4.22 6.68 18.58
CA ALA A 344 -2.84 7.14 18.67
C ALA A 344 -2.16 6.62 19.94
N GLY A 345 -0.93 6.11 19.79
CA GLY A 345 -0.12 5.62 20.89
C GLY A 345 0.89 6.64 21.43
N LEU A 346 1.24 7.65 20.62
CA LEU A 346 2.17 8.72 20.96
C LEU A 346 1.50 9.73 21.91
N TYR A 347 2.14 10.03 23.04
CA TYR A 347 1.68 11.02 24.01
C TYR A 347 2.85 11.83 24.59
N PRO A 348 2.72 13.15 24.79
CA PRO A 348 1.55 14.00 24.44
C PRO A 348 1.37 14.16 22.92
N GLN A 349 0.20 14.65 22.50
CA GLN A 349 -0.01 15.06 21.11
C GLN A 349 0.95 16.20 20.77
N PRO A 350 1.74 16.12 19.68
CA PRO A 350 2.59 17.23 19.26
C PRO A 350 1.76 18.47 18.94
N GLU A 351 2.16 19.64 19.45
CA GLU A 351 1.48 20.91 19.17
C GLU A 351 1.45 21.23 17.67
N ASN A 352 2.59 21.01 16.99
CA ASN A 352 2.70 21.07 15.54
C ASN A 352 3.05 19.69 14.98
N MET A 353 2.03 18.95 14.56
CA MET A 353 2.19 17.59 14.03
C MET A 353 2.99 17.55 12.73
N GLU A 354 2.87 18.54 11.85
CA GLU A 354 3.63 18.57 10.60
C GLU A 354 5.13 18.78 10.88
N GLN A 355 5.47 19.74 11.74
CA GLN A 355 6.86 19.97 12.14
C GLN A 355 7.45 18.74 12.84
N TYR A 356 6.67 18.06 13.68
CA TYR A 356 7.07 16.78 14.27
C TYR A 356 7.36 15.73 13.19
N ILE A 357 6.47 15.53 12.21
CA ILE A 357 6.72 14.57 11.12
C ILE A 357 8.02 14.92 10.40
N ARG A 358 8.17 16.18 9.97
CA ARG A 358 9.34 16.66 9.21
C ARG A 358 10.64 16.57 10.02
N SER A 359 10.60 16.62 11.35
CA SER A 359 11.78 16.42 12.19
C SER A 359 12.17 14.93 12.35
N GLN A 360 11.29 14.00 12.00
CA GLN A 360 11.51 12.56 12.16
C GLN A 360 11.87 11.84 10.87
N ILE A 361 11.58 12.42 9.70
CA ILE A 361 11.89 11.79 8.41
C ILE A 361 13.39 11.62 8.19
N TYR A 362 13.76 10.58 7.45
CA TYR A 362 15.14 10.28 7.09
C TYR A 362 15.73 11.37 6.18
N SER A 363 16.90 11.88 6.58
CA SER A 363 17.73 12.80 5.79
C SER A 363 18.71 11.99 4.95
N VAL A 364 18.91 12.40 3.70
CA VAL A 364 19.93 11.81 2.81
C VAL A 364 21.29 12.49 2.95
N ASN A 365 21.36 13.60 3.69
CA ASN A 365 22.61 14.29 3.96
C ASN A 365 23.46 13.47 4.94
N TYR A 366 24.78 13.55 4.79
CA TYR A 366 25.69 12.96 5.76
C TYR A 366 25.56 13.63 7.13
N ASP A 367 25.52 12.83 8.19
CA ASP A 367 25.57 13.29 9.57
C ASP A 367 27.01 13.58 10.00
N GLU A 368 27.19 14.56 10.89
CA GLU A 368 28.47 14.82 11.55
C GLU A 368 28.77 13.67 12.54
N LEU A 369 29.87 12.95 12.31
CA LEU A 369 30.30 11.86 13.20
C LEU A 369 31.28 12.34 14.29
N ILE A 370 31.78 13.58 14.17
CA ILE A 370 32.68 14.20 15.13
C ILE A 370 31.86 14.90 16.22
N TYR A 371 32.26 14.72 17.48
CA TYR A 371 31.61 15.39 18.60
C TYR A 371 31.70 16.91 18.45
N LYS A 372 30.54 17.58 18.56
CA LYS A 372 30.48 19.04 18.61
C LYS A 372 31.12 19.52 19.91
N GLN A 373 32.21 20.26 19.79
CA GLN A 373 32.86 20.91 20.93
C GLN A 373 32.16 22.24 21.23
N TYR A 374 32.00 22.55 22.52
CA TYR A 374 31.55 23.84 23.00
C TYR A 374 32.33 24.21 24.26
N ASN A 375 32.56 25.51 24.44
CA ASN A 375 33.31 26.01 25.58
C ASN A 375 32.41 26.14 26.80
N TRP A 376 32.96 25.80 27.96
CA TRP A 376 32.39 26.15 29.25
C TRP A 376 32.83 27.57 29.65
N PRO A 377 32.12 28.23 30.60
CA PRO A 377 32.62 29.45 31.21
C PRO A 377 34.06 29.25 31.70
N VAL A 378 34.92 30.24 31.46
CA VAL A 378 36.38 30.10 31.68
C VAL A 378 36.70 29.68 33.12
N GLU A 379 35.98 30.26 34.10
CA GLU A 379 36.10 29.98 35.54
C GLU A 379 35.88 28.50 35.87
N ASP A 380 34.99 27.82 35.14
CA ASP A 380 34.67 26.39 35.32
C ASP A 380 35.64 25.46 34.56
N THR A 381 36.53 26.02 33.73
CA THR A 381 37.53 25.26 32.96
C THR A 381 38.93 25.31 33.56
N ILE A 382 39.12 26.07 34.64
CA ILE A 382 40.42 26.22 35.29
C ILE A 382 40.81 24.89 35.92
N LYS A 383 41.94 24.33 35.49
CA LYS A 383 42.54 23.11 36.06
C LYS A 383 43.30 23.42 37.35
N SER A 384 42.63 24.01 38.34
CA SER A 384 43.17 24.27 39.68
C SER A 384 42.33 23.56 40.74
N ILE A 385 42.90 23.32 41.93
CA ILE A 385 42.15 22.75 43.05
C ILE A 385 41.06 23.75 43.46
N PRO A 386 39.77 23.38 43.45
CA PRO A 386 38.72 24.25 43.94
C PRO A 386 38.93 24.48 45.43
N VAL A 387 39.14 25.73 45.83
CA VAL A 387 39.30 26.10 47.24
C VAL A 387 37.92 26.18 47.87
N LEU A 388 37.58 25.20 48.72
CA LEU A 388 36.44 25.36 49.63
C LEU A 388 36.77 26.51 50.60
N PRO A 389 35.81 27.40 50.93
CA PRO A 389 36.07 28.47 51.88
C PRO A 389 36.56 27.85 53.20
N ALA A 390 37.85 28.04 53.50
CA ALA A 390 38.42 27.64 54.78
C ALA A 390 37.72 28.47 55.86
N LYS A 391 37.19 27.81 56.90
CA LYS A 391 36.80 28.51 58.13
C LYS A 391 38.04 29.27 58.60
N GLU A 392 37.94 30.59 58.71
CA GLU A 392 38.93 31.40 59.40
C GLU A 392 39.17 30.76 60.78
N ASN A 393 40.37 30.22 61.00
CA ASN A 393 40.81 29.89 62.34
C ASN A 393 40.99 31.23 63.06
N ASN A 394 39.92 31.70 63.71
CA ASN A 394 40.01 32.78 64.69
C ASN A 394 41.01 32.35 65.77
N SER A 395 42.10 33.09 65.85
CA SER A 395 43.15 32.96 66.87
C SER A 395 42.71 33.60 68.17
#